data_AF-A0A2W6Z1C5-F1
#
_entry.id   AF-A0A2W6Z1C5-F1
#
_cell.length_a   1.000
_cell.length_b   1.000
_cell.length_c   1.000
_cell.angle_alpha   90.00
_cell.angle_beta   90.00
_cell.angle_gamma   90.00
#
_symmetry.space_group_name_H-M   'P 1'
#
loop_
_entity.id
_entity.type
_entity.pdbx_description
1 polymer ?
#
loop_
_entity_poly.entity_id
_entity_poly.type
_entity_poly.pdbx_seq_one_letter_code
_entity_poly.pdbx_strand_id
1 'polypeptide(L)'
;MERRHWASALLSGLAFQSVILIGAGLVVFERLPVLWFFGLAVFHVCLPINGAALQCLWQAVIPVEQQPRLFAARFAMEWSARLAAFTSSALLVDRFLQPAMTWTFWPGWIRETVGSSAGRPMAIGLLGVGWLLLVVLVWQSEHIKRQGRLAVTLF
;
A
#
# COMPACT_ATOMS: atom_id res chain seq x y z
N MET A 1 9.32 24.37 6.31
CA MET A 1 10.37 23.36 6.02
C MET A 1 9.95 21.97 6.51
N GLU A 2 9.36 21.86 7.71
CA GLU A 2 8.97 20.60 8.36
C GLU A 2 7.91 19.75 7.61
N ARG A 3 6.85 20.37 7.06
CA ARG A 3 5.79 19.64 6.32
C ARG A 3 6.30 18.89 5.08
N ARG A 4 7.25 19.48 4.34
CA ARG A 4 7.81 18.86 3.13
C ARG A 4 8.63 17.61 3.48
N HIS A 5 9.31 17.62 4.62
CA HIS A 5 10.06 16.48 5.11
C HIS A 5 9.11 15.31 5.46
N TRP A 6 8.06 15.57 6.24
CA TRP A 6 7.07 14.55 6.60
C TRP A 6 6.30 13.99 5.40
N ALA A 7 5.94 14.84 4.42
CA ALA A 7 5.30 14.39 3.18
C ALA A 7 6.23 13.48 2.37
N SER A 8 7.51 13.85 2.24
CA SER A 8 8.49 13.01 1.55
C SER A 8 8.71 11.68 2.29
N ALA A 9 8.82 11.70 3.61
CA ALA A 9 8.99 10.50 4.42
C ALA A 9 7.79 9.54 4.26
N LEU A 10 6.58 10.07 4.30
CA LEU A 10 5.35 9.29 4.09
C LEU A 10 5.31 8.67 2.69
N LEU A 11 5.55 9.45 1.63
CA LEU A 11 5.53 8.94 0.26
C LEU A 11 6.61 7.88 0.03
N SER A 12 7.83 8.12 0.50
CA SER A 12 8.93 7.15 0.41
C SER A 12 8.63 5.87 1.19
N GLY A 13 8.07 5.98 2.40
CA GLY A 13 7.69 4.84 3.22
C GLY A 13 6.58 4.00 2.58
N LEU A 14 5.56 4.63 2.00
CA LEU A 14 4.50 3.95 1.27
C LEU A 14 5.01 3.30 -0.02
N ALA A 15 5.89 3.96 -0.76
CA ALA A 15 6.52 3.40 -1.95
C ALA A 15 7.36 2.17 -1.60
N PHE A 16 8.15 2.25 -0.53
CA PHE A 16 8.94 1.12 -0.04
C PHE A 16 8.05 -0.06 0.38
N GLN A 17 6.98 0.19 1.14
CA GLN A 17 5.98 -0.83 1.50
C GLN A 17 5.32 -1.47 0.27
N SER A 18 5.05 -0.68 -0.78
CA SER A 18 4.46 -1.21 -2.02
C SER A 18 5.41 -2.18 -2.74
N VAL A 19 6.70 -1.89 -2.76
CA VAL A 19 7.73 -2.79 -3.33
C VAL A 19 7.84 -4.08 -2.52
N ILE A 20 7.74 -4.00 -1.19
CA ILE A 20 7.72 -5.21 -0.35
C ILE A 20 6.49 -6.07 -0.66
N LEU A 21 5.31 -5.47 -0.82
CA LEU A 21 4.09 -6.22 -1.19
C LEU A 21 4.19 -6.86 -2.57
N ILE A 22 4.77 -6.16 -3.55
CA ILE A 22 5.08 -6.71 -4.87
C ILE A 22 6.00 -7.92 -4.72
N GLY A 23 7.08 -7.78 -3.95
CA GLY A 23 8.03 -8.86 -3.68
C GLY A 23 7.38 -10.05 -2.98
N ALA A 24 6.54 -9.81 -1.97
CA ALA A 24 5.88 -10.85 -1.18
C ALA A 24 4.98 -11.78 -2.02
N GLY A 25 4.57 -11.35 -3.21
CA GLY A 25 3.81 -12.15 -4.17
C GLY A 25 4.64 -13.01 -5.13
N LEU A 26 5.98 -12.96 -5.07
CA LEU A 26 6.86 -13.69 -5.98
C LEU A 26 7.20 -15.10 -5.47
N VAL A 27 7.22 -16.06 -6.39
CA VAL A 27 7.51 -17.49 -6.13
C VAL A 27 8.88 -17.73 -5.50
N VAL A 28 9.86 -16.86 -5.77
CA VAL A 28 11.23 -17.01 -5.23
C VAL A 28 11.25 -17.07 -3.70
N PHE A 29 10.30 -16.39 -3.06
CA PHE A 29 10.19 -16.36 -1.61
C PHE A 29 9.51 -17.59 -1.01
N GLU A 30 8.87 -18.44 -1.82
CA GLU A 30 8.39 -19.76 -1.38
C GLU A 30 9.55 -20.63 -0.89
N ARG A 31 10.73 -20.48 -1.52
CA ARG A 31 11.96 -21.20 -1.15
C ARG A 31 12.80 -20.48 -0.11
N LEU A 32 12.45 -19.25 0.25
CA LEU A 32 13.21 -18.38 1.15
C LEU A 32 12.30 -17.78 2.25
N PRO A 33 11.66 -18.61 3.09
CA PRO A 33 10.67 -18.14 4.07
C PRO A 33 11.25 -17.15 5.08
N VAL A 34 12.52 -17.29 5.48
CA VAL A 34 13.20 -16.34 6.38
C VAL A 34 13.26 -14.95 5.77
N LEU A 35 13.61 -14.85 4.48
CA LEU A 35 13.67 -13.57 3.78
C LEU A 35 12.28 -12.96 3.60
N TRP A 36 11.26 -13.81 3.37
CA TRP A 36 9.88 -13.37 3.31
C TRP A 36 9.39 -12.77 4.64
N PHE A 37 9.62 -13.47 5.77
CA PHE A 37 9.28 -12.97 7.09
C PHE A 37 10.06 -11.70 7.45
N PHE A 38 11.34 -11.61 7.08
CA PHE A 38 12.12 -10.40 7.26
C PHE A 38 11.50 -9.22 6.49
N GLY A 39 11.13 -9.43 5.22
CA GLY A 39 10.43 -8.42 4.42
C GLY A 39 9.13 -7.95 5.08
N LEU A 40 8.32 -8.90 5.59
CA LEU A 40 7.10 -8.55 6.32
C LEU A 40 7.36 -7.81 7.64
N ALA A 41 8.41 -8.18 8.38
CA ALA A 41 8.78 -7.48 9.60
C ALA A 41 9.14 -6.02 9.28
N VAL A 42 9.95 -5.80 8.25
CA VAL A 42 10.30 -4.47 7.75
C VAL A 42 9.05 -3.69 7.32
N PHE A 43 8.13 -4.33 6.59
CA PHE A 43 6.85 -3.73 6.21
C PHE A 43 6.07 -3.24 7.43
N HIS A 44 5.97 -4.05 8.49
CA HIS A 44 5.23 -3.72 9.70
C HIS A 44 5.90 -2.60 10.51
N VAL A 45 7.23 -2.56 10.56
CA VAL A 45 7.98 -1.47 11.22
C VAL A 45 7.73 -0.12 10.51
N CYS A 46 7.49 -0.11 9.20
CA CYS A 46 7.14 1.12 8.48
C CYS A 46 5.74 1.64 8.80
N LEU A 47 4.80 0.81 9.29
CA LEU A 47 3.43 1.24 9.61
C LEU A 47 3.35 2.37 10.65
N PRO A 48 3.97 2.27 11.84
CA PRO A 48 3.95 3.36 12.83
C PRO A 48 4.67 4.61 12.32
N ILE A 49 5.72 4.47 11.50
CA ILE A 49 6.45 5.62 10.92
C ILE A 49 5.54 6.39 9.96
N ASN A 50 4.87 5.69 9.04
CA ASN A 50 3.92 6.30 8.11
C ASN A 50 2.71 6.90 8.86
N GLY A 51 2.22 6.20 9.90
CA GLY A 51 1.17 6.70 10.77
C GLY A 51 1.53 8.02 11.45
N ALA A 52 2.73 8.10 12.03
CA ALA A 52 3.25 9.30 12.67
C ALA A 52 3.43 10.45 11.67
N ALA A 53 4.05 10.19 10.51
CA ALA A 53 4.23 11.19 9.46
C ALA A 53 2.87 11.75 8.98
N LEU A 54 1.90 10.87 8.76
CA LEU A 54 0.55 11.26 8.37
C LEU A 54 -0.18 12.02 9.50
N GLN A 55 0.07 11.71 10.77
CA GLN A 55 -0.48 12.45 11.90
C GLN A 55 0.10 13.87 11.98
N CYS A 56 1.43 14.03 11.86
CA CYS A 56 2.10 15.33 11.86
C CYS A 56 1.59 16.23 10.71
N LEU A 57 1.37 15.66 9.52
CA LEU A 57 0.81 16.40 8.38
C LEU A 57 -0.61 16.92 8.66
N TRP A 58 -1.46 16.10 9.28
CA TRP A 58 -2.82 16.49 9.63
C TRP A 58 -2.85 17.57 10.71
N GLN A 59 -2.02 17.44 11.75
CA GLN A 59 -1.89 18.46 12.80
C GLN A 59 -1.40 19.80 12.26
N ALA A 60 -0.56 19.80 11.23
CA ALA A 60 -0.07 21.04 10.62
C ALA A 60 -1.13 21.80 9.81
N VAL A 61 -2.21 21.14 9.38
CA VAL A 61 -3.23 21.72 8.50
C VAL A 61 -4.54 22.02 9.23
N ILE A 62 -4.88 21.26 10.27
CA ILE A 62 -6.18 21.36 10.94
C ILE A 62 -6.14 22.33 12.12
N PRO A 63 -7.07 23.30 12.19
CA PRO A 63 -7.24 24.19 13.34
C PRO A 63 -7.42 23.40 14.64
N VAL A 64 -6.79 23.86 15.72
CA VAL A 64 -6.73 23.15 17.01
C VAL A 64 -8.12 22.81 17.54
N GLU A 65 -9.08 23.71 17.35
CA GLU A 65 -10.46 23.60 17.82
C GLU A 65 -11.21 22.45 17.13
N GLN A 66 -10.81 22.08 15.92
CA GLN A 66 -11.45 21.03 15.12
C GLN A 66 -10.73 19.68 15.22
N GLN A 67 -9.51 19.65 15.78
CA GLN A 67 -8.67 18.44 15.84
C GLN A 67 -9.38 17.25 16.50
N PRO A 68 -10.05 17.37 17.66
CA PRO A 68 -10.68 16.22 18.31
C PRO A 68 -11.71 15.54 17.42
N ARG A 69 -12.58 16.35 16.77
CA ARG A 69 -13.64 15.83 15.89
C ARG A 69 -13.08 15.17 14.64
N LEU A 70 -12.16 15.85 13.96
CA LEU A 70 -11.60 15.37 12.69
C LEU A 70 -10.68 14.15 12.90
N PHE A 71 -9.92 14.10 13.99
CA PHE A 71 -9.10 12.93 14.31
C PHE A 71 -9.96 11.74 14.72
N ALA A 72 -11.02 11.93 15.50
CA ALA A 72 -11.96 10.85 15.83
C ALA A 72 -12.59 10.26 14.54
N ALA A 73 -13.04 11.11 13.62
CA ALA A 73 -13.58 10.66 12.34
C ALA A 73 -12.53 9.90 11.51
N ARG A 74 -11.30 10.42 11.42
CA ARG A 74 -10.20 9.73 10.72
C ARG A 74 -9.90 8.36 11.32
N PHE A 75 -9.79 8.25 12.64
CA PHE A 75 -9.54 6.98 13.31
C PHE A 75 -10.67 5.98 13.06
N ALA A 76 -11.93 6.43 13.12
CA ALA A 76 -13.07 5.58 12.78
C ALA A 76 -12.96 5.05 11.35
N MET A 77 -12.66 5.92 10.39
CA MET A 77 -12.46 5.52 8.98
C MET A 77 -11.31 4.52 8.82
N GLU A 78 -10.19 4.72 9.53
CA GLU A 78 -9.04 3.80 9.46
C GLU A 78 -9.38 2.41 9.99
N TRP A 79 -10.06 2.32 11.13
CA TRP A 79 -10.48 1.04 11.70
C TRP A 79 -11.55 0.35 10.84
N SER A 80 -12.51 1.11 10.32
CA SER A 80 -13.50 0.57 9.38
C SER A 80 -12.85 0.07 8.09
N ALA A 81 -11.85 0.78 7.55
CA ALA A 81 -11.11 0.36 6.37
C ALA A 81 -10.31 -0.93 6.63
N ARG A 82 -9.68 -1.06 7.79
CA ARG A 82 -8.99 -2.30 8.19
C ARG A 82 -9.96 -3.47 8.28
N LEU A 83 -11.11 -3.29 8.93
CA LEU A 83 -12.13 -4.32 9.02
C LEU A 83 -12.63 -4.73 7.64
N ALA A 84 -12.92 -3.76 6.78
CA ALA A 84 -13.32 -4.01 5.39
C ALA A 84 -12.22 -4.73 4.60
N ALA A 85 -10.95 -4.38 4.79
CA ALA A 85 -9.83 -5.06 4.14
C ALA A 85 -9.70 -6.53 4.59
N PHE A 86 -9.86 -6.82 5.88
CA PHE A 86 -9.83 -8.19 6.38
C PHE A 86 -10.98 -9.03 5.82
N THR A 87 -12.20 -8.52 5.81
CA THR A 87 -13.35 -9.28 5.30
C THR A 87 -13.34 -9.42 3.78
N SER A 88 -12.98 -8.35 3.06
CA SER A 88 -12.91 -8.38 1.60
C SER A 88 -11.74 -9.20 1.07
N SER A 89 -10.61 -9.29 1.79
CA SER A 89 -9.46 -10.09 1.33
C SER A 89 -9.77 -11.58 1.27
N ALA A 90 -10.48 -12.12 2.27
CA ALA A 90 -10.94 -13.51 2.25
C ALA A 90 -11.89 -13.77 1.06
N LEU A 91 -12.88 -12.89 0.87
CA LEU A 91 -13.81 -13.00 -0.26
C LEU A 91 -13.10 -12.87 -1.61
N LEU A 92 -12.15 -11.94 -1.73
CA LEU A 92 -11.33 -11.75 -2.92
C LEU A 92 -10.57 -13.02 -3.27
N VAL A 93 -9.93 -13.64 -2.28
CA VAL A 93 -9.19 -14.89 -2.47
C VAL A 93 -10.11 -16.02 -2.91
N ASP A 94 -11.14 -16.32 -2.14
CA ASP A 94 -11.95 -17.53 -2.32
C ASP A 94 -12.88 -17.44 -3.54
N ARG A 95 -13.44 -16.26 -3.81
CA ARG A 95 -14.47 -16.07 -4.85
C ARG A 95 -13.92 -15.56 -6.17
N PHE A 96 -12.76 -14.92 -6.19
CA PHE A 96 -12.22 -14.31 -7.40
C PHE A 96 -10.86 -14.88 -7.76
N LEU A 97 -9.86 -14.76 -6.87
CA LEU A 97 -8.49 -15.13 -7.21
C LEU A 97 -8.33 -16.64 -7.40
N GLN A 98 -8.88 -17.46 -6.50
CA GLN A 98 -8.79 -18.91 -6.61
C GLN A 98 -9.50 -19.47 -7.86
N PRO A 99 -10.76 -19.08 -8.18
CA PRO A 99 -11.37 -19.46 -9.45
C PRO A 99 -10.58 -18.95 -10.66
N ALA A 100 -10.10 -17.71 -10.59
CA ALA A 100 -9.33 -17.12 -11.68
C ALA A 100 -8.09 -17.93 -12.02
N MET A 101 -7.46 -18.58 -11.03
CA MET A 101 -6.28 -19.43 -11.26
C MET A 101 -6.51 -20.64 -12.18
N THR A 102 -7.77 -21.04 -12.38
CA THR A 102 -8.12 -22.13 -13.31
C THR A 102 -8.29 -21.65 -14.75
N TRP A 103 -8.32 -20.34 -14.98
CA TRP A 103 -8.51 -19.77 -16.30
C TRP A 103 -7.30 -20.01 -17.22
N THR A 104 -7.57 -20.31 -18.48
CA THR A 104 -6.54 -20.63 -19.47
C THR A 104 -5.81 -19.41 -20.02
N PHE A 105 -6.34 -18.20 -19.83
CA PHE A 105 -5.77 -16.97 -20.41
C PHE A 105 -4.51 -16.46 -19.71
N TRP A 106 -4.17 -16.98 -18.51
CA TRP A 106 -3.00 -16.48 -17.79
C TRP A 106 -1.72 -16.69 -18.60
N PRO A 107 -0.96 -15.62 -18.90
CA PRO A 107 0.34 -15.72 -19.53
C PRO A 107 1.28 -16.64 -18.75
N GLY A 108 2.10 -17.43 -19.46
CA GLY A 108 3.03 -18.38 -18.84
C GLY A 108 3.94 -17.73 -17.80
N TRP A 109 4.44 -16.53 -18.09
CA TRP A 109 5.30 -15.77 -17.17
C TRP A 109 4.62 -15.41 -15.85
N ILE A 110 3.29 -15.19 -15.80
CA ILE A 110 2.55 -14.95 -14.55
C ILE A 110 2.49 -16.23 -13.71
N ARG A 111 2.22 -17.36 -14.37
CA ARG A 111 2.17 -18.66 -13.69
C ARG A 111 3.52 -19.06 -13.12
N GLU A 112 4.59 -18.75 -13.86
CA GLU A 112 5.97 -19.00 -13.43
C GLU A 112 6.42 -18.06 -12.30
N THR A 113 6.05 -16.77 -12.35
CA THR A 113 6.48 -15.77 -11.35
C THR A 113 5.77 -15.90 -10.01
N VAL A 114 4.54 -16.40 -9.96
CA VAL A 114 3.76 -16.50 -8.71
C VAL A 114 3.68 -17.94 -8.16
N GLY A 115 4.18 -18.92 -8.91
CA GLY A 115 4.35 -20.30 -8.44
C GLY A 115 3.10 -21.17 -8.55
N SER A 116 3.11 -22.28 -7.81
CA SER A 116 2.04 -23.31 -7.85
C SER A 116 1.60 -23.81 -6.47
N SER A 117 2.01 -23.13 -5.39
CA SER A 117 1.65 -23.49 -4.02
C SER A 117 0.21 -23.11 -3.65
N ALA A 118 -0.31 -23.69 -2.57
CA ALA A 118 -1.65 -23.42 -2.05
C ALA A 118 -1.86 -21.94 -1.67
N GLY A 119 -0.80 -21.23 -1.28
CA GLY A 119 -0.83 -19.79 -0.96
C GLY A 119 -0.88 -18.85 -2.15
N ARG A 120 -0.84 -19.38 -3.39
CA ARG A 120 -0.74 -18.59 -4.63
C ARG A 120 -1.83 -17.53 -4.80
N PRO A 121 -3.13 -17.79 -4.55
CA PRO A 121 -4.15 -16.75 -4.68
C PRO A 121 -3.88 -15.54 -3.78
N MET A 122 -3.43 -15.76 -2.55
CA MET A 122 -3.06 -14.68 -1.63
C MET A 122 -1.81 -13.92 -2.10
N ALA A 123 -0.80 -14.65 -2.61
CA ALA A 123 0.40 -14.03 -3.19
C ALA A 123 0.06 -13.09 -4.35
N ILE A 124 -0.87 -13.48 -5.24
CA ILE A 124 -1.37 -12.62 -6.33
C ILE A 124 -2.13 -11.41 -5.77
N GLY A 125 -2.92 -11.60 -4.72
CA GLY A 125 -3.58 -10.51 -4.02
C GLY A 125 -2.59 -9.47 -3.50
N LEU A 126 -1.52 -9.91 -2.81
CA LEU A 126 -0.47 -9.03 -2.30
C LEU A 126 0.29 -8.33 -3.43
N LEU A 127 0.64 -9.06 -4.49
CA LEU A 127 1.27 -8.51 -5.70
C LEU A 127 0.40 -7.40 -6.31
N GLY A 128 -0.89 -7.67 -6.48
CA GLY A 128 -1.85 -6.73 -7.06
C GLY A 128 -2.05 -5.48 -6.20
N VAL A 129 -2.16 -5.64 -4.88
CA VAL A 129 -2.26 -4.51 -3.94
C VAL A 129 -0.97 -3.68 -3.97
N GLY A 130 0.20 -4.32 -4.00
CA GLY A 130 1.48 -3.63 -4.11
C GLY A 130 1.59 -2.78 -5.38
N TRP A 131 1.21 -3.33 -6.54
CA TRP A 131 1.16 -2.57 -7.80
C TRP A 131 0.14 -1.44 -7.78
N LEU A 132 -1.06 -1.69 -7.26
CA LEU A 132 -2.11 -0.67 -7.16
C LEU A 132 -1.64 0.52 -6.30
N LEU A 133 -1.04 0.24 -5.14
CA LEU A 133 -0.48 1.26 -4.27
C LEU A 133 0.61 2.07 -4.98
N LEU A 134 1.55 1.39 -5.65
CA LEU A 134 2.63 2.05 -6.37
C LEU A 134 2.09 2.98 -7.49
N VAL A 135 1.11 2.52 -8.27
CA VAL A 135 0.48 3.34 -9.33
C VAL A 135 -0.22 4.57 -8.75
N VAL A 136 -0.99 4.40 -7.68
CA VAL A 136 -1.67 5.52 -7.01
C VAL A 136 -0.66 6.53 -6.47
N LEU A 137 0.43 6.07 -5.87
CA LEU A 137 1.50 6.94 -5.36
C LEU A 137 2.20 7.72 -6.48
N VAL A 138 2.54 7.04 -7.58
CA VAL A 138 3.14 7.70 -8.75
C VAL A 138 2.19 8.75 -9.31
N TRP A 139 0.91 8.40 -9.47
CA TRP A 139 -0.11 9.32 -9.98
C TRP A 139 -0.29 10.55 -9.07
N GLN A 140 -0.37 10.35 -7.76
CA GLN A 140 -0.41 11.44 -6.76
C GLN A 140 0.83 12.33 -6.83
N SER A 141 2.03 11.73 -6.93
CA SER A 141 3.28 12.48 -7.00
C SER A 141 3.35 13.37 -8.24
N GLU A 142 2.88 12.86 -9.38
CA GLU A 142 2.81 13.62 -10.62
C GLU A 142 1.75 14.72 -10.56
N HIS A 143 0.61 14.47 -9.92
CA HIS A 143 -0.42 15.48 -9.72
C HIS A 143 0.09 16.66 -8.87
N ILE A 144 0.78 16.37 -7.77
CA ILE A 144 1.38 17.39 -6.90
C ILE A 144 2.44 18.20 -7.65
N LYS A 145 3.32 17.54 -8.42
CA LYS A 145 4.33 18.23 -9.25
C LYS A 145 3.71 19.12 -10.32
N ARG A 146 2.59 18.72 -10.91
CA ARG A 146 1.87 19.51 -11.93
C ARG A 146 1.25 20.76 -11.34
N GLN A 147 0.57 20.65 -10.21
CA GLN A 147 0.00 21.82 -9.51
C GLN A 147 1.08 22.80 -9.04
N GLY A 148 2.20 22.28 -8.52
CA GLY A 148 3.35 23.12 -8.14
C GLY A 148 3.99 23.86 -9.33
N ARG A 149 4.07 23.23 -10.51
CA ARG A 149 4.58 23.89 -11.73
C ARG A 149 3.66 25.00 -12.24
N LEU A 150 2.33 24.77 -12.22
CA LEU A 150 1.35 25.77 -12.65
C LEU A 150 1.36 27.03 -11.77
N ALA A 151 1.58 26.86 -10.46
CA ALA A 151 1.71 27.99 -9.55
C ALA A 151 2.96 28.84 -9.86
N VAL A 152 4.09 28.24 -10.25
CA VAL A 152 5.34 28.96 -10.56
C VAL A 152 5.28 29.71 -11.90
N THR A 153 4.47 29.28 -12.86
CA THR A 153 4.31 29.96 -14.16
C THR A 153 3.32 31.13 -14.14
N LEU A 154 2.54 31.29 -13.07
CA LEU A 154 1.51 32.33 -12.93
C LEU A 154 1.92 33.49 -12.01
N PHE A 155 3.18 33.49 -11.52
CA PHE A 155 3.82 34.57 -10.77
C PHE A 155 5.15 34.92 -11.43
#